data_AF-A0A932CVV6-F1
#
_entry.id   AF-A0A932CVV6-F1
#
_cell.length_a   1.000
_cell.length_b   1.000
_cell.length_c   1.000
_cell.angle_alpha   90.00
_cell.angle_beta   90.00
_cell.angle_gamma   90.00
#
_symmetry.space_group_name_H-M   'P 1'
#
loop_
_entity.id
_entity.type
_entity.pdbx_description
1 polymer ?
#
loop_
_entity_poly.entity_id
_entity_poly.type
_entity_poly.pdbx_seq_one_letter_code
_entity_poly.pdbx_strand_id
1 'polypeptide(L)'
;MAYRRPAICLLLAAGGAWCPLEGWAQDAPPVSYEGGWARTGQSIQVNVSSWGADCGPRPQSSSGGGGGRVTIRQADRELVLAGGVRTERSDGCWSMNPRVRRVSHSQSEGRWRTTCRTAADDPKFEEGTYTLRATSPDTIVYRETSRYDWRLDGDHCEASIVLSWSYSRVSGSPGPVPVAEPDHESPPPAAPVRCASPGDPARLVFDAGRRRAEAGERICLRARVVDASGCDTAQEPSVESPDVALAGGCFDIPASARDGQRFRVRAAAGELHAETTVTVQSPDITSYLAARIGSDEPGAADNAVGAPPAPQAGGLTAEPASKAGEPILWLVLVIAAVALLILGVAAVLFRNQRRLAARRQANRARADVGSQVVGPAPTRPALVCPTCHAEFDLGSQFCPHDASRLTEAVEEPRTGTVCPRCHRGFDAGTRYCPHDSEELVPYSMHEAIHQRGHHRRGEKGKICPACAARYELDATFCGKDGSELVLVN
;
A
#
# COMPACT_ATOMS: atom_id res chain seq x y z
N MET A 1 35.98 -49.20 37.53
CA MET A 1 36.53 -48.59 38.76
C MET A 1 35.48 -47.60 39.28
N ALA A 2 34.55 -48.09 40.11
CA ALA A 2 34.49 -47.88 41.57
C ALA A 2 33.63 -46.63 41.90
N TYR A 3 32.61 -46.63 42.77
CA TYR A 3 31.96 -47.65 43.59
C TYR A 3 30.57 -47.08 43.96
N ARG A 4 29.49 -47.87 43.82
CA ARG A 4 28.15 -47.53 44.34
C ARG A 4 28.17 -47.66 45.88
N ARG A 5 27.56 -46.72 46.60
CA ARG A 5 27.16 -46.88 48.01
C ARG A 5 25.63 -46.75 48.12
N PRO A 6 24.90 -47.82 48.48
CA PRO A 6 23.54 -47.68 48.98
C PRO A 6 23.60 -47.39 50.48
N ALA A 7 22.91 -46.34 50.91
CA ALA A 7 22.67 -46.08 52.32
C ALA A 7 21.60 -47.05 52.83
N ILE A 8 21.96 -47.80 53.87
CA ILE A 8 21.10 -48.72 54.61
C ILE A 8 20.20 -47.88 55.53
N CYS A 9 18.90 -47.88 55.28
CA CYS A 9 17.89 -47.42 56.23
C CYS A 9 17.55 -48.57 57.19
N LEU A 10 17.72 -48.31 58.48
CA LEU A 10 17.34 -49.20 59.57
C LEU A 10 16.01 -48.70 60.16
N LEU A 11 15.01 -49.59 60.14
CA LEU A 11 13.64 -49.42 60.62
C LEU A 11 13.54 -49.41 62.15
N LEU A 12 12.73 -48.50 62.70
CA LEU A 12 12.00 -48.51 63.98
C LEU A 12 11.04 -47.28 63.90
N ALA A 13 9.76 -47.22 64.25
CA ALA A 13 8.79 -48.12 64.87
C ALA A 13 7.37 -47.53 64.65
N ALA A 14 6.35 -48.39 64.74
CA ALA A 14 4.94 -48.14 65.06
C ALA A 14 4.33 -46.73 64.87
N GLY A 15 3.48 -46.58 63.84
CA GLY A 15 2.56 -45.44 63.66
C GLY A 15 1.62 -45.70 62.49
N GLY A 16 0.34 -45.35 62.65
CA GLY A 16 -0.78 -45.79 61.81
C GLY A 16 -0.58 -45.66 60.29
N ALA A 17 -0.90 -46.74 59.59
CA ALA A 17 -0.88 -46.84 58.14
C ALA A 17 -2.00 -45.99 57.51
N TRP A 18 -1.69 -44.73 57.24
CA TRP A 18 -2.33 -43.98 56.16
C TRP A 18 -1.46 -44.22 54.93
N CYS A 19 -1.91 -45.05 53.99
CA CYS A 19 -1.26 -45.14 52.69
C CYS A 19 -1.45 -43.78 52.00
N PRO A 20 -0.40 -43.00 51.73
CA PRO A 20 -0.52 -41.96 50.74
C PRO A 20 -0.81 -42.68 49.42
N LEU A 21 -1.99 -42.46 48.88
CA LEU A 21 -2.25 -42.70 47.46
C LEU A 21 -1.31 -41.73 46.72
N GLU A 22 -0.10 -42.19 46.43
CA GLU A 22 0.79 -41.62 45.42
C GLU A 22 0.08 -41.77 44.08
N GLY A 23 -0.89 -40.88 43.85
CA GLY A 23 -1.50 -40.68 42.56
C GLY A 23 -0.38 -40.27 41.61
N TRP A 24 0.05 -41.22 40.79
CA TRP A 24 0.85 -40.93 39.62
C TRP A 24 0.04 -39.91 38.80
N ALA A 25 0.41 -38.64 38.91
CA ALA A 25 -0.02 -37.64 37.96
C ALA A 25 0.44 -38.16 36.61
N GLN A 26 -0.51 -38.70 35.84
CA GLN A 26 -0.29 -39.01 34.45
C GLN A 26 0.03 -37.66 33.82
N ASP A 27 1.31 -37.40 33.53
CA ASP A 27 1.74 -36.23 32.79
C ASP A 27 0.84 -36.12 31.56
N ALA A 28 -0.02 -35.10 31.55
CA ALA A 28 -0.88 -34.86 30.42
C ALA A 28 0.03 -34.76 29.18
N PRO A 29 -0.31 -35.44 28.08
CA PRO A 29 0.52 -35.39 26.88
C PRO A 29 0.73 -33.92 26.49
N PRO A 30 1.96 -33.53 26.10
CA PRO A 30 2.26 -32.15 25.79
C PRO A 30 1.30 -31.64 24.72
N VAL A 31 0.71 -30.46 24.97
CA VAL A 31 -0.25 -29.86 24.05
C VAL A 31 0.47 -29.59 22.72
N SER A 32 0.00 -30.26 21.66
CA SER A 32 0.48 -30.01 20.31
C SER A 32 -0.29 -28.85 19.69
N TYR A 33 0.44 -27.90 19.12
CA TYR A 33 -0.13 -26.79 18.37
C TYR A 33 -0.13 -27.04 16.86
N GLU A 34 0.23 -28.25 16.42
CA GLU A 34 0.28 -28.58 15.00
C GLU A 34 -1.10 -28.58 14.35
N GLY A 35 -1.16 -28.14 13.09
CA GLY A 35 -2.36 -28.22 12.26
C GLY A 35 -2.77 -26.88 11.65
N GLY A 36 -4.03 -26.83 11.18
CA GLY A 36 -4.62 -25.65 10.55
C GLY A 36 -5.25 -24.69 11.56
N TRP A 37 -4.99 -23.41 11.37
CA TRP A 37 -5.47 -22.31 12.22
C TRP A 37 -6.07 -21.19 11.36
N ALA A 38 -7.09 -20.52 11.87
CA ALA A 38 -7.67 -19.32 11.28
C ALA A 38 -7.21 -18.10 12.07
N ARG A 39 -6.66 -17.10 11.38
CA ARG A 39 -6.26 -15.81 11.96
C ARG A 39 -7.46 -14.88 12.00
N THR A 40 -7.69 -14.21 13.13
CA THR A 40 -8.69 -13.12 13.23
C THR A 40 -8.20 -11.86 12.54
N GLY A 41 -9.09 -10.89 12.34
CA GLY A 41 -8.68 -9.52 12.00
C GLY A 41 -7.68 -8.98 13.02
N GLN A 42 -6.78 -8.12 12.55
CA GLN A 42 -5.77 -7.50 13.39
C GLN A 42 -6.28 -6.20 14.04
N SER A 43 -5.63 -5.81 15.14
CA SER A 43 -5.77 -4.50 15.77
C SER A 43 -4.40 -3.84 15.84
N ILE A 44 -4.31 -2.58 15.42
CA ILE A 44 -3.10 -1.77 15.39
C ILE A 44 -3.38 -0.49 16.17
N GLN A 45 -2.69 -0.32 17.29
CA GLN A 45 -2.70 0.90 18.08
C GLN A 45 -1.37 1.62 17.89
N VAL A 46 -1.46 2.87 17.43
CA VAL A 46 -0.29 3.71 17.15
C VAL A 46 -0.30 4.90 18.11
N ASN A 47 0.81 5.12 18.79
CA ASN A 47 1.08 6.34 19.56
C ASN A 47 2.34 7.00 19.01
N VAL A 48 2.18 8.20 18.46
CA VAL A 48 3.25 8.97 17.82
C VAL A 48 3.66 10.13 18.71
N SER A 49 4.91 10.12 19.19
CA SER A 49 5.48 11.19 20.03
C SER A 49 6.09 12.31 19.20
N SER A 50 6.79 12.00 18.11
CA SER A 50 7.37 12.99 17.18
C SER A 50 7.18 12.56 15.73
N TRP A 51 6.88 13.51 14.84
CA TRP A 51 6.71 13.25 13.41
C TRP A 51 7.07 14.47 12.57
N GLY A 52 8.27 14.45 12.00
CA GLY A 52 8.73 15.45 11.04
C GLY A 52 8.11 15.31 9.65
N ALA A 53 8.45 16.24 8.77
CA ALA A 53 8.00 16.25 7.38
C ALA A 53 8.62 15.11 6.57
N ASP A 54 9.85 14.72 6.89
CA ASP A 54 10.59 13.67 6.18
C ASP A 54 10.21 12.24 6.65
N CYS A 55 9.29 12.13 7.61
CA CYS A 55 8.84 10.84 8.15
C CYS A 55 7.80 10.12 7.27
N GLY A 56 7.32 10.77 6.21
CA GLY A 56 6.22 10.27 5.38
C GLY A 56 4.85 10.39 6.06
N PRO A 57 3.83 9.66 5.57
CA PRO A 57 2.49 9.70 6.13
C PRO A 57 2.47 9.28 7.61
N ARG A 58 1.87 10.12 8.45
CA ARG A 58 1.76 9.86 9.90
C ARG A 58 0.92 8.60 10.15
N PRO A 59 1.48 7.55 10.79
CA PRO A 59 0.79 6.29 10.98
C PRO A 59 -0.43 6.49 11.89
N GLN A 60 -1.50 5.78 11.55
CA GLN A 60 -2.79 5.86 12.26
C GLN A 60 -3.13 4.51 12.88
N SER A 61 -3.84 4.56 14.01
CA SER A 61 -4.44 3.36 14.57
C SER A 61 -5.51 2.82 13.62
N SER A 62 -5.62 1.50 13.53
CA SER A 62 -6.62 0.84 12.69
C SER A 62 -7.01 -0.50 13.28
N SER A 63 -8.20 -0.97 12.92
CA SER A 63 -8.68 -2.31 13.28
C SER A 63 -9.36 -2.90 12.06
N GLY A 64 -9.23 -4.21 11.89
CA GLY A 64 -9.69 -4.88 10.67
C GLY A 64 -8.57 -5.02 9.65
N GLY A 65 -8.87 -5.72 8.56
CA GLY A 65 -7.84 -6.28 7.69
C GLY A 65 -7.01 -7.35 8.39
N GLY A 66 -6.28 -8.12 7.61
CA GLY A 66 -5.65 -9.33 8.10
C GLY A 66 -6.69 -10.42 8.42
N GLY A 67 -6.22 -11.66 8.35
CA GLY A 67 -7.04 -12.86 8.38
C GLY A 67 -6.32 -13.97 7.65
N GLY A 68 -7.07 -14.99 7.24
CA GLY A 68 -6.53 -16.11 6.47
C GLY A 68 -6.25 -17.34 7.31
N ARG A 69 -5.90 -18.42 6.61
CA ARG A 69 -5.58 -19.71 7.22
C ARG A 69 -4.08 -19.87 7.25
N VAL A 70 -3.55 -20.24 8.40
CA VAL A 70 -2.15 -20.61 8.56
C VAL A 70 -2.04 -22.07 8.97
N THR A 71 -0.95 -22.70 8.61
CA THR A 71 -0.55 -23.99 9.16
C THR A 71 0.53 -23.73 10.20
N ILE A 72 0.31 -24.22 11.42
CA ILE A 72 1.32 -24.18 12.47
C ILE A 72 1.98 -25.55 12.52
N ARG A 73 3.31 -25.56 12.50
CA ARG A 73 4.14 -26.75 12.69
C ARG A 73 5.04 -26.55 13.89
N GLN A 74 5.24 -27.58 14.70
CA GLN A 74 6.19 -27.52 15.81
C GLN A 74 7.56 -27.98 15.33
N ALA A 75 8.58 -27.15 15.55
CA ALA A 75 9.97 -27.50 15.32
C ALA A 75 10.70 -27.34 16.65
N ASP A 76 11.03 -28.48 17.26
CA ASP A 76 11.48 -28.59 18.65
C ASP A 76 10.44 -28.02 19.62
N ARG A 77 10.71 -26.85 20.21
CA ARG A 77 9.77 -26.12 21.06
C ARG A 77 9.27 -24.83 20.43
N GLU A 78 9.69 -24.53 19.20
CA GLU A 78 9.26 -23.35 18.45
C GLU A 78 8.05 -23.64 17.56
N LEU A 79 7.29 -22.60 17.27
CA LEU A 79 6.21 -22.59 16.29
C LEU A 79 6.74 -22.04 14.97
N VAL A 80 6.42 -22.75 13.88
CA VAL A 80 6.60 -22.28 12.51
C VAL A 80 5.21 -22.08 11.91
N LEU A 81 4.88 -20.85 11.54
CA LEU A 81 3.59 -20.46 10.98
C LEU A 81 3.77 -20.21 9.49
N ALA A 82 3.05 -20.96 8.65
CA ALA A 82 3.08 -20.85 7.20
C ALA A 82 1.70 -20.48 6.65
N GLY A 83 1.64 -19.78 5.51
CA GLY A 83 0.38 -19.38 4.85
C GLY A 83 -0.02 -17.91 5.04
N GLY A 84 0.80 -17.11 5.75
CA GLY A 84 0.72 -15.65 5.67
C GLY A 84 1.62 -15.09 4.56
N VAL A 85 1.89 -13.78 4.59
CA VAL A 85 2.79 -13.08 3.65
C VAL A 85 4.19 -13.71 3.59
N ARG A 86 4.64 -14.30 4.70
CA ARG A 86 5.87 -15.07 4.79
C ARG A 86 5.75 -16.16 5.85
N THR A 87 6.68 -17.11 5.82
CA THR A 87 6.83 -18.08 6.91
C THR A 87 7.43 -17.39 8.13
N GLU A 88 6.73 -17.47 9.26
CA GLU A 88 7.12 -16.86 10.52
C GLU A 88 7.54 -17.92 11.53
N ARG A 89 8.49 -17.58 12.41
CA ARG A 89 8.93 -18.45 13.51
C ARG A 89 8.77 -17.73 14.84
N SER A 90 8.36 -18.45 15.88
CA SER A 90 8.24 -17.88 17.23
C SER A 90 9.55 -17.31 17.77
N ASP A 91 10.69 -17.85 17.33
CA ASP A 91 12.03 -17.35 17.65
C ASP A 91 12.56 -16.31 16.66
N GLY A 92 11.79 -15.89 15.66
CA GLY A 92 12.19 -14.93 14.63
C GLY A 92 11.79 -13.49 14.93
N CYS A 93 12.32 -12.55 14.13
CA CYS A 93 11.91 -11.15 14.14
C CYS A 93 10.81 -10.93 13.12
N TRP A 94 9.64 -10.44 13.56
CA TRP A 94 8.48 -10.28 12.68
C TRP A 94 8.39 -8.86 12.08
N SER A 95 9.49 -8.11 12.14
CA SER A 95 9.62 -6.85 11.40
C SER A 95 9.87 -7.08 9.91
N MET A 96 9.47 -6.11 9.10
CA MET A 96 9.82 -6.04 7.68
C MET A 96 11.15 -5.30 7.47
N ASN A 97 11.67 -4.63 8.51
CA ASN A 97 12.97 -3.97 8.46
C ASN A 97 14.10 -5.03 8.42
N PRO A 98 14.84 -5.13 7.31
CA PRO A 98 15.85 -6.18 7.11
C PRO A 98 17.08 -5.99 8.00
N ARG A 99 17.20 -4.88 8.73
CA ARG A 99 18.30 -4.59 9.67
C ARG A 99 18.01 -5.02 11.10
N VAL A 100 16.76 -5.37 11.42
CA VAL A 100 16.39 -5.88 12.73
C VAL A 100 17.01 -7.27 12.96
N ARG A 101 17.62 -7.47 14.12
CA ARG A 101 18.24 -8.73 14.54
C ARG A 101 17.69 -9.16 15.89
N ARG A 102 17.65 -10.47 16.13
CA ARG A 102 17.21 -11.03 17.42
C ARG A 102 18.20 -10.70 18.51
N VAL A 103 17.72 -10.08 19.58
CA VAL A 103 18.50 -9.75 20.78
C VAL A 103 18.33 -10.83 21.83
N SER A 104 17.09 -11.27 22.06
CA SER A 104 16.79 -12.32 23.02
C SER A 104 15.55 -13.10 22.60
N HIS A 105 15.47 -14.34 23.09
CA HIS A 105 14.31 -15.19 22.95
C HIS A 105 14.13 -16.00 24.22
N SER A 106 12.88 -16.16 24.64
CA SER A 106 12.51 -17.06 25.72
C SER A 106 11.21 -17.78 25.40
N GLN A 107 11.12 -19.00 25.92
CA GLN A 107 9.93 -19.82 25.81
C GLN A 107 9.61 -20.51 27.13
N SER A 108 8.33 -20.57 27.43
CA SER A 108 7.74 -21.32 28.54
C SER A 108 6.47 -22.01 28.04
N GLU A 109 5.81 -22.80 28.90
CA GLU A 109 4.58 -23.51 28.53
C GLU A 109 3.54 -22.58 27.86
N GLY A 110 3.36 -22.80 26.55
CA GLY A 110 2.43 -22.04 25.72
C GLY A 110 2.78 -20.55 25.53
N ARG A 111 4.02 -20.10 25.79
CA ARG A 111 4.41 -18.70 25.59
C ARG A 111 5.79 -18.60 24.96
N TRP A 112 5.86 -17.84 23.87
CA TRP A 112 7.11 -17.49 23.19
C TRP A 112 7.24 -15.99 23.18
N ARG A 113 8.42 -15.49 23.53
CA ARG A 113 8.73 -14.06 23.53
C ARG A 113 10.07 -13.84 22.87
N THR A 114 10.07 -13.06 21.79
CA THR A 114 11.29 -12.69 21.06
C THR A 114 11.43 -11.19 21.07
N THR A 115 12.59 -10.69 21.47
CA THR A 115 12.94 -9.27 21.35
C THR A 115 13.95 -9.12 20.23
N CYS A 116 13.66 -8.20 19.31
CA CYS A 116 14.57 -7.86 18.23
C CYS A 116 14.82 -6.36 18.17
N ARG A 117 15.98 -5.99 17.63
CA ARG A 117 16.40 -4.60 17.53
C ARG A 117 17.35 -4.41 16.35
N THR A 118 17.40 -3.20 15.80
CA THR A 118 18.49 -2.75 14.93
C THR A 118 19.78 -2.50 15.75
N ALA A 119 20.87 -2.12 15.07
CA ALA A 119 22.03 -1.56 15.75
C ALA A 119 21.65 -0.25 16.49
N ALA A 120 22.38 0.08 17.55
CA ALA A 120 22.06 1.24 18.40
C ALA A 120 22.30 2.59 17.70
N ASP A 121 23.21 2.61 16.73
CA ASP A 121 23.55 3.75 15.87
C ASP A 121 22.79 3.74 14.53
N ASP A 122 21.85 2.81 14.35
CA ASP A 122 21.04 2.73 13.14
C ASP A 122 20.13 3.97 13.03
N PRO A 123 20.16 4.73 11.92
CA PRO A 123 19.31 5.92 11.75
C PRO A 123 17.81 5.59 11.71
N LYS A 124 17.46 4.32 11.48
CA LYS A 124 16.09 3.80 11.60
C LYS A 124 16.01 2.85 12.78
N PHE A 125 16.32 3.35 13.97
CA PHE A 125 16.29 2.53 15.16
C PHE A 125 14.90 1.94 15.37
N GLU A 126 14.87 0.63 15.57
CA GLU A 126 13.67 -0.13 15.83
C GLU A 126 13.93 -1.15 16.92
N GLU A 127 13.02 -1.24 17.89
CA GLU A 127 13.01 -2.28 18.90
C GLU A 127 11.61 -2.89 18.99
N GLY A 128 11.49 -4.20 18.76
CA GLY A 128 10.23 -4.93 18.77
C GLY A 128 10.25 -6.09 19.74
N THR A 129 9.16 -6.27 20.48
CA THR A 129 8.89 -7.48 21.26
C THR A 129 7.68 -8.21 20.68
N TYR A 130 7.92 -9.42 20.20
CA TYR A 130 6.93 -10.31 19.61
C TYR A 130 6.56 -11.38 20.62
N THR A 131 5.27 -11.52 20.95
CA THR A 131 4.78 -12.51 21.92
C THR A 131 3.70 -13.36 21.29
N LEU A 132 3.90 -14.67 21.27
CA LEU A 132 2.85 -15.66 21.04
C LEU A 132 2.48 -16.26 22.40
N ARG A 133 1.18 -16.35 22.69
CA ARG A 133 0.67 -16.97 23.91
C ARG A 133 -0.52 -17.86 23.60
N ALA A 134 -0.37 -19.16 23.79
CA ALA A 134 -1.49 -20.08 23.87
C ALA A 134 -2.32 -19.77 25.13
N THR A 135 -3.58 -19.37 24.93
CA THR A 135 -4.54 -19.16 26.02
C THR A 135 -5.40 -20.40 26.25
N SER A 136 -5.47 -21.29 25.26
CA SER A 136 -6.08 -22.62 25.33
C SER A 136 -5.40 -23.54 24.30
N PRO A 137 -5.72 -24.86 24.25
CA PRO A 137 -5.25 -25.75 23.20
C PRO A 137 -5.67 -25.34 21.77
N ASP A 138 -6.71 -24.50 21.67
CA ASP A 138 -7.35 -24.10 20.40
C ASP A 138 -7.29 -22.59 20.15
N THR A 139 -6.57 -21.84 20.99
CA THR A 139 -6.41 -20.39 20.84
C THR A 139 -4.98 -19.95 21.15
N ILE A 140 -4.36 -19.28 20.18
CA ILE A 140 -3.07 -18.62 20.34
C ILE A 140 -3.27 -17.13 20.08
N VAL A 141 -2.82 -16.28 21.00
CA VAL A 141 -2.85 -14.83 20.86
C VAL A 141 -1.46 -14.33 20.47
N TYR A 142 -1.40 -13.54 19.42
CA TYR A 142 -0.21 -12.79 19.06
C TYR A 142 -0.32 -11.35 19.55
N ARG A 143 0.76 -10.84 20.13
CA ARG A 143 0.90 -9.45 20.52
C ARG A 143 2.32 -8.97 20.27
N GLU A 144 2.42 -7.85 19.58
CA GLU A 144 3.64 -7.13 19.34
C GLU A 144 3.61 -5.78 20.04
N THR A 145 4.75 -5.36 20.58
CA THR A 145 5.01 -3.96 20.92
C THR A 145 6.29 -3.55 20.23
N SER A 146 6.23 -2.56 19.35
CA SER A 146 7.39 -2.04 18.63
C SER A 146 7.56 -0.55 18.84
N ARG A 147 8.80 -0.12 19.06
CA ARG A 147 9.22 1.28 19.18
C ARG A 147 10.11 1.62 18.00
N TYR A 148 9.80 2.73 17.36
CA TYR A 148 10.57 3.31 16.27
C TYR A 148 11.10 4.66 16.74
N ASP A 149 12.39 4.90 16.51
CA ASP A 149 13.10 6.15 16.79
C ASP A 149 14.00 6.46 15.58
N TRP A 150 13.40 7.05 14.54
CA TRP A 150 14.09 7.26 13.28
C TRP A 150 14.57 8.69 13.14
N ARG A 151 15.77 8.86 12.60
CA ARG A 151 16.39 10.13 12.27
C ARG A 151 16.57 10.21 10.76
N LEU A 152 15.69 10.93 10.09
CA LEU A 152 15.65 11.07 8.64
C LEU A 152 15.88 12.54 8.28
N ASP A 153 16.95 12.84 7.54
CA ASP A 153 17.26 14.18 7.03
C ASP A 153 17.24 15.35 8.04
N GLY A 154 17.37 15.04 9.33
CA GLY A 154 17.34 16.00 10.45
C GLY A 154 16.04 16.00 11.23
N ASP A 155 14.99 15.38 10.69
CA ASP A 155 13.72 15.14 11.36
C ASP A 155 13.77 13.88 12.25
N HIS A 156 12.92 13.89 13.27
CA HIS A 156 12.79 12.81 14.25
C HIS A 156 11.40 12.19 14.16
N CYS A 157 11.34 10.90 13.80
CA CYS A 157 10.12 10.12 13.69
C CYS A 157 10.09 9.10 14.83
N GLU A 158 9.31 9.40 15.86
CA GLU A 158 9.18 8.53 17.02
C GLU A 158 7.73 8.07 17.18
N ALA A 159 7.56 6.74 17.15
CA ALA A 159 6.27 6.10 17.31
C ALA A 159 6.40 4.79 18.09
N SER A 160 5.36 4.46 18.84
CA SER A 160 5.18 3.16 19.46
C SER A 160 3.91 2.51 18.90
N ILE A 161 4.01 1.23 18.59
CA ILE A 161 2.95 0.47 17.93
C ILE A 161 2.69 -0.78 18.74
N VAL A 162 1.42 -1.01 19.06
CA VAL A 162 0.94 -2.27 19.60
C VAL A 162 0.08 -2.91 18.54
N LEU A 163 0.44 -4.12 18.15
CA LEU A 163 -0.30 -4.87 17.16
C LEU A 163 -0.70 -6.23 17.74
N SER A 164 -1.93 -6.66 17.49
CA SER A 164 -2.45 -7.92 18.04
C SER A 164 -3.48 -8.59 17.15
N TRP A 165 -3.54 -9.92 17.26
CA TRP A 165 -4.59 -10.77 16.70
C TRP A 165 -4.60 -12.12 17.43
N SER A 166 -5.53 -12.98 17.07
CA SER A 166 -5.61 -14.34 17.57
C SER A 166 -5.69 -15.37 16.45
N TYR A 167 -5.27 -16.59 16.75
CA TYR A 167 -5.43 -17.77 15.93
C TYR A 167 -6.40 -18.71 16.64
N SER A 168 -7.41 -19.21 15.92
CA SER A 168 -8.30 -20.26 16.37
C SER A 168 -8.05 -21.54 15.59
N ARG A 169 -8.03 -22.69 16.27
CA ARG A 169 -7.83 -23.98 15.60
C ARG A 169 -9.01 -24.27 14.69
N VAL A 170 -8.75 -24.66 13.44
CA VAL A 170 -9.81 -25.11 12.54
C VAL A 170 -9.97 -26.62 12.72
N SER A 171 -11.15 -27.03 13.20
CA SER A 171 -11.48 -28.44 13.38
C SER A 171 -11.62 -29.11 12.01
N GLY A 172 -10.81 -30.14 11.78
CA GLY A 172 -10.65 -30.80 10.49
C GLY A 172 -9.20 -30.69 10.06
N SER A 173 -8.52 -31.83 9.94
CA SER A 173 -7.21 -31.88 9.28
C SER A 173 -7.33 -31.05 8.01
N PRO A 174 -6.45 -30.04 7.78
CA PRO A 174 -6.25 -29.60 6.42
C PRO A 174 -5.87 -30.89 5.68
N GLY A 175 -6.76 -31.42 4.84
CA GLY A 175 -6.33 -32.38 3.83
C GLY A 175 -5.10 -31.74 3.20
N PRO A 176 -3.97 -32.48 3.09
CA PRO A 176 -2.64 -31.92 2.90
C PRO A 176 -2.77 -30.72 1.99
N VAL A 177 -2.62 -29.51 2.56
CA VAL A 177 -2.47 -28.34 1.74
C VAL A 177 -1.33 -28.77 0.82
N PRO A 178 -1.55 -28.87 -0.51
CA PRO A 178 -0.46 -29.24 -1.39
C PRO A 178 0.65 -28.30 -0.96
N VAL A 179 1.71 -28.87 -0.38
CA VAL A 179 2.92 -28.13 -0.12
C VAL A 179 3.14 -27.51 -1.47
N ALA A 180 2.94 -26.20 -1.58
CA ALA A 180 3.38 -25.48 -2.74
C ALA A 180 4.84 -25.87 -2.78
N GLU A 181 5.13 -26.76 -3.72
CA GLU A 181 6.46 -27.25 -4.00
C GLU A 181 7.32 -25.99 -3.95
N PRO A 182 8.31 -25.95 -3.03
CA PRO A 182 8.95 -24.73 -2.55
C PRO A 182 9.06 -23.79 -3.72
N ASP A 183 8.31 -22.67 -3.64
CA ASP A 183 8.02 -21.74 -4.72
C ASP A 183 8.94 -22.02 -5.88
N HIS A 184 8.42 -22.61 -6.97
CA HIS A 184 9.15 -22.72 -8.23
C HIS A 184 10.00 -21.47 -8.32
N GLU A 185 11.29 -21.64 -8.07
CA GLU A 185 12.28 -20.59 -8.16
C GLU A 185 11.95 -19.95 -9.50
N SER A 186 11.47 -18.69 -9.46
CA SER A 186 10.91 -18.01 -10.64
C SER A 186 11.80 -18.44 -11.80
N PRO A 187 11.25 -19.19 -12.79
CA PRO A 187 12.06 -20.04 -13.67
C PRO A 187 13.27 -19.22 -14.07
N PRO A 188 14.50 -19.72 -13.81
CA PRO A 188 15.70 -18.91 -13.91
C PRO A 188 15.59 -18.10 -15.19
N PRO A 189 15.73 -16.77 -15.12
CA PRO A 189 15.29 -15.85 -16.17
C PRO A 189 15.67 -16.47 -17.50
N ALA A 190 14.66 -16.75 -18.34
CA ALA A 190 14.78 -17.64 -19.49
C ALA A 190 16.16 -17.44 -20.12
N ALA A 191 16.97 -18.49 -20.08
CA ALA A 191 18.35 -18.42 -20.56
C ALA A 191 18.33 -17.71 -21.92
N PRO A 192 19.19 -16.69 -22.12
CA PRO A 192 19.11 -15.87 -23.32
C PRO A 192 19.04 -16.79 -24.53
N VAL A 193 18.09 -16.53 -25.43
CA VAL A 193 17.94 -17.33 -26.65
C VAL A 193 19.27 -17.23 -27.39
N ARG A 194 20.11 -18.27 -27.26
CA ARG A 194 21.39 -18.35 -27.95
C ARG A 194 21.10 -18.76 -29.37
N CYS A 195 20.94 -17.77 -30.23
CA CYS A 195 20.81 -18.01 -31.65
C CYS A 195 22.11 -18.61 -32.19
N ALA A 196 22.00 -19.55 -33.13
CA ALA A 196 23.16 -20.19 -33.73
C ALA A 196 24.05 -19.21 -34.52
N SER A 197 23.50 -18.08 -34.94
CA SER A 197 24.22 -17.00 -35.62
C SER A 197 23.54 -15.66 -35.27
N PRO A 198 24.03 -14.92 -34.26
CA PRO A 198 23.51 -13.59 -33.96
C PRO A 198 23.79 -12.63 -35.12
N GLY A 199 22.82 -11.75 -35.40
CA GLY A 199 22.98 -10.65 -36.36
C GLY A 199 23.75 -9.47 -35.78
N ASP A 200 23.77 -8.36 -36.53
CA ASP A 200 24.43 -7.13 -36.10
C ASP A 200 23.79 -6.54 -34.83
N PRO A 201 24.59 -5.92 -33.93
CA PRO A 201 24.10 -5.18 -32.78
C PRO A 201 23.01 -4.17 -33.16
N ALA A 202 21.80 -4.34 -32.62
CA ALA A 202 20.68 -3.46 -32.92
C ALA A 202 20.13 -2.74 -31.67
N ARG A 203 20.21 -3.37 -30.50
CA ARG A 203 19.64 -2.85 -29.26
C ARG A 203 20.50 -3.18 -28.05
N LEU A 204 20.56 -2.26 -27.10
CA LEU A 204 21.10 -2.51 -25.77
C LEU A 204 19.93 -2.73 -24.81
N VAL A 205 19.91 -3.90 -24.15
CA VAL A 205 18.96 -4.22 -23.09
C VAL A 205 19.64 -4.00 -21.75
N PHE A 206 19.17 -3.01 -21.00
CA PHE A 206 19.71 -2.67 -19.70
C PHE A 206 18.67 -2.89 -18.60
N ASP A 207 18.99 -3.79 -17.67
CA ASP A 207 18.16 -4.17 -16.53
C ASP A 207 18.89 -3.84 -15.23
N ALA A 208 18.36 -2.86 -14.50
CA ALA A 208 18.87 -2.50 -13.17
C ALA A 208 18.27 -3.36 -12.03
N GLY A 209 17.46 -4.37 -12.37
CA GLY A 209 16.66 -5.12 -11.40
C GLY A 209 15.59 -4.23 -10.79
N ARG A 210 15.93 -3.56 -9.67
CA ARG A 210 15.04 -2.63 -8.97
C ARG A 210 15.49 -1.20 -9.14
N ARG A 211 14.58 -0.32 -9.60
CA ARG A 211 14.81 1.14 -9.66
C ARG A 211 14.67 1.82 -8.31
N ARG A 212 14.24 1.09 -7.28
CA ARG A 212 14.10 1.56 -5.91
C ARG A 212 14.80 0.58 -4.98
N ALA A 213 15.59 1.11 -4.07
CA ALA A 213 16.46 0.30 -3.23
C ALA A 213 16.69 0.98 -1.87
N GLU A 214 17.03 0.21 -0.85
CA GLU A 214 17.29 0.74 0.49
C GLU A 214 18.76 1.17 0.67
N ALA A 215 19.00 2.07 1.63
CA ALA A 215 20.36 2.38 2.06
C ALA A 215 21.04 1.11 2.60
N GLY A 216 22.25 0.82 2.13
CA GLY A 216 22.98 -0.42 2.44
C GLY A 216 22.62 -1.61 1.55
N GLU A 217 21.66 -1.50 0.63
CA GLU A 217 21.35 -2.57 -0.32
C GLU A 217 22.40 -2.65 -1.44
N ARG A 218 22.72 -3.87 -1.87
CA ARG A 218 23.55 -4.13 -3.06
C ARG A 218 22.66 -4.29 -4.29
N ILE A 219 22.91 -3.49 -5.31
CA ILE A 219 22.20 -3.55 -6.59
C ILE A 219 23.14 -4.07 -7.67
N CYS A 220 22.76 -5.18 -8.30
CA CYS A 220 23.50 -5.78 -9.39
C CYS A 220 22.81 -5.50 -10.72
N LEU A 221 23.55 -4.90 -11.63
CA LEU A 221 23.07 -4.42 -12.92
C LEU A 221 23.40 -5.45 -13.99
N ARG A 222 22.52 -5.59 -14.97
CA ARG A 222 22.72 -6.49 -16.11
C ARG A 222 22.49 -5.72 -17.39
N ALA A 223 23.48 -5.73 -18.26
CA ALA A 223 23.36 -5.20 -19.62
C ALA A 223 23.72 -6.29 -20.61
N ARG A 224 23.02 -6.33 -21.75
CA ARG A 224 23.39 -7.18 -22.88
C ARG A 224 23.06 -6.50 -24.19
N VAL A 225 23.83 -6.78 -25.22
CA VAL A 225 23.59 -6.31 -26.58
C VAL A 225 22.85 -7.39 -27.34
N VAL A 226 21.76 -7.02 -28.00
CA VAL A 226 20.95 -7.94 -28.81
C VAL A 226 20.79 -7.42 -30.23
N ASP A 227 20.61 -8.34 -31.16
CA ASP A 227 20.27 -8.02 -32.54
C ASP A 227 18.78 -7.65 -32.70
N ALA A 228 18.37 -7.40 -33.96
CA ALA A 228 16.99 -7.07 -34.30
C ALA A 228 15.99 -8.19 -33.94
N SER A 229 16.45 -9.45 -33.92
CA SER A 229 15.67 -10.64 -33.57
C SER A 229 15.66 -10.93 -32.06
N GLY A 230 16.44 -10.18 -31.27
CA GLY A 230 16.56 -10.37 -29.82
C GLY A 230 17.62 -11.40 -29.40
N CYS A 231 18.46 -11.85 -30.34
CA CYS A 231 19.58 -12.75 -30.07
C CYS A 231 20.73 -11.99 -29.41
N ASP A 232 21.36 -12.60 -28.40
CA ASP A 232 22.56 -12.05 -27.77
C ASP A 232 23.75 -12.03 -28.75
N THR A 233 24.36 -10.85 -28.95
CA THR A 233 25.46 -10.67 -29.92
C THR A 233 26.85 -11.01 -29.34
N ALA A 234 26.92 -11.40 -28.07
CA ALA A 234 28.16 -11.61 -27.30
C ALA A 234 29.06 -10.36 -27.18
N GLN A 235 28.61 -9.20 -27.66
CA GLN A 235 29.29 -7.94 -27.42
C GLN A 235 29.11 -7.54 -25.95
N GLU A 236 30.22 -7.35 -25.25
CA GLU A 236 30.21 -6.99 -23.83
C GLU A 236 29.92 -5.49 -23.66
N PRO A 237 28.80 -5.11 -23.01
CA PRO A 237 28.51 -3.72 -22.72
C PRO A 237 29.31 -3.23 -21.51
N SER A 238 29.83 -2.00 -21.58
CA SER A 238 30.40 -1.32 -20.42
C SER A 238 29.28 -0.75 -19.56
N VAL A 239 29.27 -1.06 -18.27
CA VAL A 239 28.35 -0.46 -17.29
C VAL A 239 29.16 0.42 -16.33
N GLU A 240 28.74 1.66 -16.18
CA GLU A 240 29.38 2.65 -15.31
C GLU A 240 28.34 3.47 -14.53
N SER A 241 28.74 4.00 -13.39
CA SER A 241 27.95 5.00 -12.68
C SER A 241 28.85 6.19 -12.34
N PRO A 242 28.42 7.43 -12.66
CA PRO A 242 29.15 8.63 -12.27
C PRO A 242 29.06 8.90 -10.76
N ASP A 243 28.08 8.29 -10.08
CA ASP A 243 27.73 8.61 -8.70
C ASP A 243 28.30 7.57 -7.71
N VAL A 244 28.63 6.35 -8.16
CA VAL A 244 29.15 5.27 -7.30
C VAL A 244 30.04 4.29 -8.07
N ALA A 245 31.05 3.73 -7.41
CA ALA A 245 31.91 2.72 -8.01
C ALA A 245 31.19 1.36 -8.16
N LEU A 246 31.41 0.69 -9.30
CA LEU A 246 30.88 -0.64 -9.57
C LEU A 246 31.95 -1.71 -9.32
N ALA A 247 31.56 -2.79 -8.64
CA ALA A 247 32.36 -3.99 -8.45
C ALA A 247 31.59 -5.19 -9.02
N GLY A 248 32.12 -5.78 -10.11
CA GLY A 248 31.49 -6.93 -10.77
C GLY A 248 30.08 -6.64 -11.33
N GLY A 249 29.84 -5.42 -11.81
CA GLY A 249 28.52 -4.99 -12.29
C GLY A 249 27.51 -4.66 -11.18
N CYS A 250 27.93 -4.68 -9.91
CA CYS A 250 27.08 -4.30 -8.78
C CYS A 250 27.63 -3.04 -8.09
N PHE A 251 26.77 -2.26 -7.45
CA PHE A 251 27.17 -1.25 -6.47
C PHE A 251 26.43 -1.43 -5.15
N ASP A 252 27.08 -1.01 -4.07
CA ASP A 252 26.48 -0.91 -2.75
C ASP A 252 25.94 0.50 -2.56
N ILE A 253 24.67 0.62 -2.20
CA ILE A 253 24.10 1.91 -1.80
C ILE A 253 24.70 2.25 -0.44
N PRO A 254 25.33 3.44 -0.26
CA PRO A 254 25.88 3.82 1.02
C PRO A 254 24.82 3.71 2.13
N ALA A 255 25.20 3.19 3.30
CA ALA A 255 24.29 3.14 4.46
C ALA A 255 23.83 4.54 4.92
N SER A 256 24.59 5.57 4.56
CA SER A 256 24.28 6.99 4.79
C SER A 256 23.47 7.63 3.67
N ALA A 257 23.04 6.88 2.65
CA ALA A 257 22.28 7.44 1.55
C ALA A 257 20.90 7.89 2.02
N ARG A 258 20.49 9.08 1.56
CA ARG A 258 19.23 9.72 1.99
C ARG A 258 18.05 9.20 1.20
N ASP A 259 16.85 9.32 1.77
CA ASP A 259 15.64 9.00 1.01
C ASP A 259 15.52 9.91 -0.21
N GLY A 260 15.08 9.37 -1.34
CA GLY A 260 15.02 10.07 -2.61
C GLY A 260 16.37 10.33 -3.29
N GLN A 261 17.51 9.98 -2.68
CA GLN A 261 18.82 10.10 -3.32
C GLN A 261 18.86 9.25 -4.59
N ARG A 262 19.46 9.78 -5.66
CA ARG A 262 19.46 9.15 -6.99
C ARG A 262 20.88 8.78 -7.41
N PHE A 263 21.05 7.55 -7.86
CA PHE A 263 22.27 7.04 -8.48
C PHE A 263 21.99 6.76 -9.95
N ARG A 264 22.62 7.54 -10.83
CA ARG A 264 22.56 7.30 -12.27
C ARG A 264 23.49 6.15 -12.62
N VAL A 265 23.05 5.36 -13.57
CA VAL A 265 23.80 4.23 -14.08
C VAL A 265 23.64 4.19 -15.59
N ARG A 266 24.75 4.01 -16.29
CA ARG A 266 24.83 4.02 -17.74
C ARG A 266 25.38 2.69 -18.22
N ALA A 267 24.80 2.18 -19.29
CA ALA A 267 25.33 1.07 -20.05
C ALA A 267 25.61 1.55 -21.48
N ALA A 268 26.72 1.12 -22.06
CA ALA A 268 27.13 1.48 -23.41
C ALA A 268 27.76 0.30 -24.15
N ALA A 269 27.53 0.22 -25.46
CA ALA A 269 28.15 -0.75 -26.35
C ALA A 269 28.24 -0.18 -27.78
N GLY A 270 29.42 0.35 -28.15
CA GLY A 270 29.56 1.11 -29.40
C GLY A 270 28.70 2.38 -29.37
N GLU A 271 27.81 2.51 -30.36
CA GLU A 271 26.85 3.63 -30.49
C GLU A 271 25.56 3.44 -29.68
N LEU A 272 25.38 2.27 -29.04
CA LEU A 272 24.20 1.97 -28.24
C LEU A 272 24.43 2.41 -26.79
N HIS A 273 23.52 3.21 -26.25
CA HIS A 273 23.62 3.72 -24.88
C HIS A 273 22.27 3.68 -24.16
N ALA A 274 22.26 3.26 -22.90
CA ALA A 274 21.07 3.29 -22.04
C ALA A 274 21.44 3.89 -20.69
N GLU A 275 20.55 4.71 -20.12
CA GLU A 275 20.73 5.31 -18.80
C GLU A 275 19.49 5.04 -17.95
N THR A 276 19.71 4.71 -16.68
CA THR A 276 18.65 4.55 -15.69
C THR A 276 19.07 5.18 -14.37
N THR A 277 18.10 5.37 -13.49
CA THR A 277 18.32 5.95 -12.17
C THR A 277 17.78 4.99 -11.12
N VAL A 278 18.63 4.60 -10.18
CA VAL A 278 18.23 3.92 -8.96
C VAL A 278 17.98 4.98 -7.90
N THR A 279 16.78 4.99 -7.33
CA THR A 279 16.39 5.93 -6.28
C THR A 279 16.41 5.20 -4.94
N VAL A 280 17.06 5.78 -3.95
CA VAL A 280 16.97 5.28 -2.58
C VAL A 280 15.55 5.53 -2.12
N GLN A 281 14.83 4.46 -1.80
CA GLN A 281 13.53 4.55 -1.17
C GLN A 281 13.59 3.79 0.14
N SER A 282 13.56 4.54 1.22
CA SER A 282 13.36 4.10 2.56
C SER A 282 11.88 3.78 2.75
N PRO A 283 11.49 2.54 3.09
CA PRO A 283 10.13 2.31 3.57
C PRO A 283 9.90 3.20 4.79
N ASP A 284 8.77 3.91 4.80
CA ASP A 284 8.28 4.60 5.98
C ASP A 284 7.65 3.60 6.97
N ILE A 285 7.38 4.04 8.20
CA ILE A 285 6.76 3.16 9.22
C ILE A 285 5.39 2.67 8.73
N THR A 286 4.63 3.52 8.04
CA THR A 286 3.32 3.18 7.48
C THR A 286 3.43 2.05 6.44
N SER A 287 4.48 2.04 5.64
CA SER A 287 4.79 1.03 4.64
C SER A 287 5.18 -0.29 5.29
N TYR A 288 5.97 -0.25 6.36
CA TYR A 288 6.26 -1.45 7.16
C TYR A 288 5.00 -2.02 7.82
N LEU A 289 4.06 -1.18 8.26
CA LEU A 289 2.78 -1.63 8.78
C LEU A 289 1.93 -2.25 7.67
N ALA A 290 1.76 -1.56 6.55
CA ALA A 290 0.95 -2.03 5.43
C ALA A 290 1.43 -3.39 4.91
N ALA A 291 2.74 -3.58 4.79
CA ALA A 291 3.34 -4.85 4.36
C ALA A 291 3.04 -6.03 5.30
N ARG A 292 2.73 -5.77 6.58
CA ARG A 292 2.36 -6.81 7.55
C ARG A 292 0.89 -7.20 7.50
N ILE A 293 0.04 -6.31 7.02
CA ILE A 293 -1.41 -6.55 6.97
C ILE A 293 -1.72 -7.71 6.01
N GLY A 294 -0.93 -7.83 4.93
CA GLY A 294 -1.19 -8.79 3.86
C GLY A 294 -2.49 -8.41 3.14
N SER A 295 -2.43 -8.10 1.86
CA SER A 295 -3.61 -7.88 1.05
C SER A 295 -4.26 -9.23 0.70
N ASP A 296 -4.73 -9.97 1.70
CA ASP A 296 -5.51 -11.18 1.50
C ASP A 296 -6.99 -10.79 1.42
N GLU A 297 -7.47 -10.45 0.21
CA GLU A 297 -8.89 -10.62 -0.10
C GLU A 297 -9.15 -12.12 -0.38
N PRO A 298 -10.01 -12.79 0.39
CA PRO A 298 -10.45 -14.13 0.06
C PRO A 298 -11.66 -14.08 -0.88
N GLY A 299 -11.44 -14.37 -2.17
CA GLY A 299 -12.46 -14.93 -3.06
C GLY A 299 -13.29 -13.95 -3.91
N ALA A 300 -12.77 -13.62 -5.10
CA ALA A 300 -13.58 -13.41 -6.30
C ALA A 300 -12.72 -13.77 -7.53
N ALA A 301 -12.81 -15.03 -7.96
CA ALA A 301 -12.55 -15.33 -9.37
C ALA A 301 -13.65 -14.65 -10.20
N ASP A 302 -13.28 -14.13 -11.36
CA ASP A 302 -14.10 -13.40 -12.33
C ASP A 302 -14.32 -11.90 -12.04
N ASN A 303 -13.23 -11.12 -12.11
CA ASN A 303 -13.07 -9.94 -13.00
C ASN A 303 -11.76 -9.24 -12.65
N ALA A 304 -10.70 -9.52 -13.41
CA ALA A 304 -9.42 -8.84 -13.27
C ALA A 304 -9.55 -7.38 -13.73
N VAL A 305 -9.63 -6.45 -12.76
CA VAL A 305 -9.33 -5.03 -12.93
C VAL A 305 -8.31 -4.64 -11.86
N GLY A 306 -7.10 -4.32 -12.31
CA GLY A 306 -6.17 -3.38 -11.65
C GLY A 306 -5.60 -3.76 -10.27
N ALA A 307 -4.81 -4.84 -10.19
CA ALA A 307 -3.78 -4.91 -9.15
C ALA A 307 -2.77 -3.76 -9.32
N PRO A 308 -2.23 -3.15 -8.25
CA PRO A 308 -1.12 -2.22 -8.39
C PRO A 308 0.05 -2.94 -9.08
N PRO A 309 0.74 -2.30 -10.03
CA PRO A 309 1.84 -2.96 -10.73
C PRO A 309 2.91 -3.35 -9.72
N ALA A 310 3.29 -4.63 -9.74
CA ALA A 310 4.55 -5.11 -9.18
C ALA A 310 5.69 -4.16 -9.59
N PRO A 311 6.76 -4.00 -8.78
CA PRO A 311 7.90 -3.16 -9.13
C PRO A 311 8.38 -3.55 -10.53
N GLN A 312 8.16 -2.65 -11.49
CA GLN A 312 8.40 -2.91 -12.90
C GLN A 312 9.87 -3.29 -13.08
N ALA A 313 10.12 -4.51 -13.57
CA ALA A 313 11.40 -4.93 -14.09
C ALA A 313 11.79 -3.94 -15.19
N GLY A 314 12.74 -3.08 -14.87
CA GLY A 314 12.95 -1.83 -15.56
C GLY A 314 13.83 -1.97 -16.79
N GLY A 315 13.53 -2.90 -17.70
CA GLY A 315 14.27 -3.03 -18.94
C GLY A 315 14.13 -1.77 -19.80
N LEU A 316 15.21 -1.03 -20.00
CA LEU A 316 15.27 0.03 -21.00
C LEU A 316 15.93 -0.54 -22.25
N THR A 317 15.25 -0.40 -23.39
CA THR A 317 15.80 -0.71 -24.71
C THR A 317 16.17 0.59 -25.40
N ALA A 318 17.45 0.77 -25.72
CA ALA A 318 17.90 1.88 -26.54
C ALA A 318 18.11 1.42 -27.98
N GLU A 319 17.54 2.17 -28.92
CA GLU A 319 17.77 2.05 -30.37
C GLU A 319 18.84 3.07 -30.79
N PRO A 320 19.62 2.81 -31.85
CA PRO A 320 20.60 3.76 -32.34
C PRO A 320 19.92 5.08 -32.72
N ALA A 321 20.49 6.20 -32.27
CA ALA A 321 20.00 7.52 -32.61
C ALA A 321 19.99 7.68 -34.14
N SER A 322 18.80 7.72 -34.73
CA SER A 322 18.64 8.02 -36.15
C SER A 322 19.30 9.36 -36.43
N LYS A 323 20.32 9.40 -37.30
CA LYS A 323 20.96 10.64 -37.78
C LYS A 323 19.88 11.65 -38.16
N ALA A 324 19.68 12.66 -37.31
CA ALA A 324 18.75 13.75 -37.55
C ALA A 324 19.33 14.64 -38.65
N GLY A 325 18.99 14.34 -39.90
CA GLY A 325 19.13 15.28 -41.01
C GLY A 325 18.11 16.41 -40.84
N GLU A 326 18.62 17.64 -40.76
CA GLU A 326 17.95 18.96 -40.79
C GLU A 326 16.40 19.02 -40.86
N PRO A 327 15.72 19.33 -39.74
CA PRO A 327 14.31 19.74 -39.74
C PRO A 327 14.08 21.23 -39.44
N ILE A 328 15.15 22.04 -39.27
CA ILE A 328 15.00 23.43 -38.78
C ILE A 328 14.33 24.36 -39.81
N LEU A 329 14.53 24.14 -41.11
CA LEU A 329 13.96 25.01 -42.15
C LEU A 329 12.42 24.90 -42.25
N TRP A 330 11.87 23.71 -42.01
CA TRP A 330 10.42 23.47 -42.11
C TRP A 330 9.65 24.13 -40.95
N LEU A 331 10.23 24.09 -39.75
CA LEU A 331 9.62 24.65 -38.54
C LEU A 331 9.51 26.20 -38.62
N VAL A 332 10.51 26.86 -39.21
CA VAL A 332 10.48 28.31 -39.44
C VAL A 332 9.39 28.71 -40.46
N LEU A 333 9.19 27.93 -41.51
CA LEU A 333 8.12 28.18 -42.50
C LEU A 333 6.72 28.01 -41.91
N VAL A 334 6.52 27.01 -41.06
CA VAL A 334 5.22 26.79 -40.38
C VAL A 334 4.92 27.93 -39.41
N ILE A 335 5.90 28.39 -38.62
CA ILE A 335 5.72 29.51 -37.69
C ILE A 335 5.38 30.80 -38.46
N ALA A 336 6.04 31.08 -39.57
CA ALA A 336 5.76 32.25 -40.40
C ALA A 336 4.34 32.22 -41.00
N ALA A 337 3.89 31.05 -41.46
CA ALA A 337 2.53 30.86 -41.98
C ALA A 337 1.46 31.07 -40.90
N VAL A 338 1.67 30.56 -39.69
CA VAL A 338 0.75 30.74 -38.55
C VAL A 338 0.69 32.20 -38.11
N ALA A 339 1.83 32.90 -38.06
CA ALA A 339 1.86 34.32 -37.71
C ALA A 339 1.07 35.20 -38.69
N LEU A 340 1.17 34.93 -40.00
CA LEU A 340 0.38 35.62 -41.03
C LEU A 340 -1.12 35.35 -40.89
N LEU A 341 -1.50 34.12 -40.52
CA LEU A 341 -2.90 33.74 -40.33
C LEU A 341 -3.51 34.47 -39.11
N ILE A 342 -2.76 34.57 -38.00
CA ILE A 342 -3.18 35.30 -36.80
C ILE A 342 -3.36 36.79 -37.11
N LEU A 343 -2.42 37.41 -37.84
CA LEU A 343 -2.53 38.81 -38.26
C LEU A 343 -3.75 39.06 -39.17
N GLY A 344 -4.04 38.12 -40.07
CA GLY A 344 -5.25 38.17 -40.92
C GLY A 344 -6.54 38.15 -40.10
N VAL A 345 -6.64 37.24 -39.12
CA VAL A 345 -7.81 37.13 -38.23
C VAL A 345 -7.98 38.40 -37.38
N ALA A 346 -6.89 38.93 -36.82
CA ALA A 346 -6.92 40.15 -36.02
C ALA A 346 -7.43 41.36 -36.84
N ALA A 347 -7.00 41.51 -38.09
CA ALA A 347 -7.46 42.58 -38.97
C ALA A 347 -8.97 42.48 -39.30
N VAL A 348 -9.49 41.26 -39.48
CA VAL A 348 -10.92 41.01 -39.72
C VAL A 348 -11.74 41.35 -38.47
N LEU A 349 -11.31 40.89 -37.30
CA LEU A 349 -11.98 41.19 -36.02
C LEU A 349 -11.99 42.69 -35.73
N PHE A 350 -10.90 43.40 -36.01
CA PHE A 350 -10.82 44.85 -35.80
C PHE A 350 -11.77 45.63 -36.74
N ARG A 351 -11.94 45.20 -38.00
CA ARG A 351 -12.95 45.77 -38.90
C ARG A 351 -14.37 45.47 -38.43
N ASN A 352 -14.62 44.29 -37.88
CA ASN A 352 -15.96 43.91 -37.43
C ASN A 352 -16.36 44.61 -36.13
N GLN A 353 -15.42 44.82 -35.21
CA GLN A 353 -15.68 45.57 -33.98
C GLN A 353 -16.00 47.05 -34.26
N ARG A 354 -15.33 47.67 -35.25
CA ARG A 354 -15.70 49.04 -35.69
C ARG A 354 -17.12 49.12 -36.25
N ARG A 355 -17.61 48.06 -36.91
CA ARG A 355 -19.00 47.97 -37.39
C ARG A 355 -20.02 47.75 -36.26
N LEU A 356 -19.65 47.03 -35.21
CA LEU A 356 -20.51 46.77 -34.05
C LEU A 356 -20.61 47.98 -33.10
N ALA A 357 -19.54 48.77 -32.96
CA ALA A 357 -19.58 50.02 -32.19
C ALA A 357 -20.58 51.04 -32.77
N ALA A 358 -20.68 51.13 -34.10
CA ALA A 358 -21.67 51.97 -34.78
C ALA A 358 -23.13 51.49 -34.58
N ARG A 359 -23.35 50.18 -34.37
CA ARG A 359 -24.70 49.62 -34.12
C ARG A 359 -25.14 49.75 -32.66
N ARG A 360 -24.21 49.81 -31.69
CA ARG A 360 -24.52 49.93 -30.25
C ARG A 360 -25.05 51.30 -29.85
N GLN A 361 -24.76 52.37 -30.61
CA GLN A 361 -25.35 53.70 -30.38
C GLN A 361 -26.81 53.78 -30.86
N ALA A 362 -27.22 52.99 -31.87
CA ALA A 362 -28.60 52.99 -32.38
C ALA A 362 -29.57 52.17 -31.50
N ASN A 363 -29.09 51.14 -30.81
CA ASN A 363 -29.95 50.26 -30.00
C ASN A 363 -30.16 50.71 -28.54
N ARG A 364 -29.49 51.78 -28.08
CA ARG A 364 -29.72 52.34 -26.73
C ARG A 364 -30.96 53.24 -26.62
N ALA A 365 -31.64 53.53 -27.74
CA ALA A 365 -32.84 54.37 -27.77
C ALA A 365 -34.17 53.60 -27.85
N ARG A 366 -34.18 52.27 -27.67
CA ARG A 366 -35.39 51.44 -27.89
C ARG A 366 -35.64 50.31 -26.89
N ALA A 367 -34.95 50.29 -25.75
CA ALA A 367 -35.18 49.29 -24.71
C ALA A 367 -35.61 49.97 -23.40
N ASP A 368 -36.76 50.63 -23.46
CA ASP A 368 -37.64 50.79 -22.31
C ASP A 368 -39.01 50.26 -22.77
N VAL A 369 -39.74 49.60 -21.87
CA VAL A 369 -40.95 48.78 -22.11
C VAL A 369 -40.71 47.26 -22.31
N GLY A 370 -40.76 46.56 -21.18
CA GLY A 370 -41.61 45.38 -20.97
C GLY A 370 -41.14 44.03 -21.49
N SER A 371 -40.93 43.07 -20.59
CA SER A 371 -41.68 41.80 -20.62
C SER A 371 -41.40 40.97 -19.38
N GLN A 372 -42.45 40.74 -18.59
CA GLN A 372 -42.53 39.60 -17.68
C GLN A 372 -42.56 38.32 -18.52
N VAL A 373 -41.74 37.33 -18.17
CA VAL A 373 -41.90 35.94 -18.60
C VAL A 373 -41.68 35.03 -17.39
N VAL A 374 -42.65 34.15 -17.20
CA VAL A 374 -42.78 33.11 -16.20
C VAL A 374 -41.59 32.13 -16.26
N GLY A 375 -41.00 31.81 -15.10
CA GLY A 375 -39.92 30.83 -14.92
C GLY A 375 -40.01 30.15 -13.54
N PRO A 376 -39.37 28.98 -13.35
CA PRO A 376 -39.95 27.81 -12.70
C PRO A 376 -39.97 27.84 -11.17
N ALA A 377 -40.70 26.87 -10.60
CA ALA A 377 -40.85 26.62 -9.16
C ALA A 377 -39.53 26.77 -8.38
N PRO A 378 -39.57 27.26 -7.12
CA PRO A 378 -38.37 27.43 -6.32
C PRO A 378 -37.70 26.07 -6.09
N THR A 379 -36.53 25.88 -6.70
CA THR A 379 -35.57 24.85 -6.30
C THR A 379 -35.26 25.09 -4.83
N ARG A 380 -35.68 24.17 -3.97
CA ARG A 380 -35.39 24.27 -2.53
C ARG A 380 -33.87 24.25 -2.36
N PRO A 381 -33.28 25.06 -1.46
CA PRO A 381 -31.84 25.02 -1.23
C PRO A 381 -31.45 23.61 -0.77
N ALA A 382 -30.61 22.95 -1.56
CA ALA A 382 -30.01 21.68 -1.19
C ALA A 382 -28.93 21.94 -0.13
N LEU A 383 -28.94 21.15 0.95
CA LEU A 383 -27.87 21.15 1.93
C LEU A 383 -26.77 20.21 1.44
N VAL A 384 -25.51 20.64 1.51
CA VAL A 384 -24.34 19.93 0.98
C VAL A 384 -23.38 19.64 2.12
N CYS A 385 -22.83 18.44 2.17
CA CYS A 385 -21.76 18.14 3.10
C CYS A 385 -20.45 18.79 2.62
N PRO A 386 -19.73 19.57 3.44
CA PRO A 386 -18.45 20.17 3.04
C PRO A 386 -17.31 19.14 2.85
N THR A 387 -17.48 17.90 3.34
CA THR A 387 -16.45 16.86 3.30
C THR A 387 -16.65 15.92 2.12
N CYS A 388 -17.85 15.38 1.92
CA CYS A 388 -18.15 14.43 0.84
C CYS A 388 -18.90 15.05 -0.34
N HIS A 389 -19.33 16.32 -0.23
CA HIS A 389 -20.09 17.06 -1.25
C HIS A 389 -21.42 16.43 -1.67
N ALA A 390 -21.94 15.44 -0.92
CA ALA A 390 -23.27 14.87 -1.16
C ALA A 390 -24.37 15.86 -0.79
N GLU A 391 -25.48 15.79 -1.52
CA GLU A 391 -26.68 16.62 -1.35
C GLU A 391 -27.71 15.92 -0.48
N PHE A 392 -28.36 16.70 0.39
CA PHE A 392 -29.31 16.19 1.37
C PHE A 392 -30.54 17.10 1.48
N ASP A 393 -31.66 16.49 1.86
CA ASP A 393 -32.91 17.19 2.14
C ASP A 393 -32.79 18.08 3.39
N LEU A 394 -33.61 19.14 3.46
CA LEU A 394 -33.70 20.12 4.56
C LEU A 394 -34.01 19.52 5.95
N GLY A 395 -34.30 18.23 6.05
CA GLY A 395 -34.51 17.52 7.31
C GLY A 395 -33.22 17.01 7.97
N SER A 396 -32.11 17.00 7.24
CA SER A 396 -30.80 16.57 7.74
C SER A 396 -29.95 17.80 8.07
N GLN A 397 -29.41 17.86 9.28
CA GLN A 397 -28.48 18.91 9.70
C GLN A 397 -27.02 18.44 9.61
N PHE A 398 -26.82 17.12 9.61
CA PHE A 398 -25.52 16.48 9.61
C PHE A 398 -25.47 15.41 8.50
N CYS A 399 -24.28 15.23 7.92
CA CYS A 399 -24.01 14.18 6.96
C CYS A 399 -24.00 12.81 7.66
N PRO A 400 -24.74 11.80 7.15
CA PRO A 400 -24.82 10.47 7.77
C PRO A 400 -23.53 9.65 7.62
N HIS A 401 -22.59 10.08 6.78
CA HIS A 401 -21.33 9.37 6.52
C HIS A 401 -20.17 9.86 7.40
N ASP A 402 -20.10 11.16 7.69
CA ASP A 402 -18.94 11.78 8.36
C ASP A 402 -19.30 12.72 9.53
N ALA A 403 -20.60 12.87 9.85
CA ALA A 403 -21.12 13.76 10.89
C ALA A 403 -20.82 15.26 10.71
N SER A 404 -20.29 15.69 9.55
CA SER A 404 -20.11 17.11 9.24
C SER A 404 -21.46 17.83 9.14
N ARG A 405 -21.53 19.06 9.67
CA ARG A 405 -22.72 19.91 9.53
C ARG A 405 -22.90 20.29 8.05
N LEU A 406 -24.11 20.10 7.54
CA LEU A 406 -24.42 20.43 6.16
C LEU A 406 -24.55 21.95 5.99
N THR A 407 -24.09 22.45 4.85
CA THR A 407 -24.10 23.88 4.48
C THR A 407 -24.94 24.12 3.25
N GLU A 408 -25.53 25.29 3.09
CA GLU A 408 -26.31 25.64 1.90
C GLU A 408 -25.44 25.63 0.63
N ALA A 409 -25.91 24.99 -0.44
CA ALA A 409 -25.23 25.01 -1.72
C ALA A 409 -25.17 26.44 -2.27
N VAL A 410 -23.97 27.03 -2.34
CA VAL A 410 -23.73 28.20 -3.18
C VAL A 410 -23.65 27.70 -4.63
N GLU A 411 -24.57 28.15 -5.49
CA GLU A 411 -24.65 27.77 -6.90
C GLU A 411 -23.40 28.25 -7.67
N GLU A 412 -22.33 27.47 -7.62
CA GLU A 412 -21.32 27.46 -8.68
C GLU A 412 -21.54 26.20 -9.55
N PRO A 413 -21.68 26.34 -10.89
CA PRO A 413 -21.95 25.21 -11.76
C PRO A 413 -20.78 24.21 -11.71
N ARG A 414 -21.06 23.04 -11.11
CA ARG A 414 -20.08 21.97 -10.87
C ARG A 414 -19.66 21.32 -12.19
N THR A 415 -18.58 21.82 -12.76
CA THR A 415 -17.79 21.11 -13.78
C THR A 415 -16.60 20.46 -13.07
N GLY A 416 -16.89 19.43 -12.27
CA GLY A 416 -15.89 18.72 -11.48
C GLY A 416 -15.79 17.25 -11.85
N THR A 417 -14.60 16.70 -11.68
CA THR A 417 -14.32 15.26 -11.78
C THR A 417 -14.14 14.68 -10.37
N VAL A 418 -14.53 13.44 -10.14
CA VAL A 418 -14.44 12.75 -8.83
C VAL A 418 -13.58 11.51 -8.98
N CYS A 419 -12.76 11.22 -7.98
CA CYS A 419 -12.01 9.98 -7.94
C CYS A 419 -12.95 8.82 -7.57
N PRO A 420 -13.07 7.75 -8.39
CA PRO A 420 -13.95 6.63 -8.08
C PRO A 420 -13.44 5.76 -6.91
N ARG A 421 -12.20 5.99 -6.45
CA ARG A 421 -11.57 5.20 -5.40
C ARG A 421 -11.61 5.88 -4.04
N CYS A 422 -11.25 7.17 -3.97
CA CYS A 422 -11.26 7.92 -2.71
C CYS A 422 -12.44 8.89 -2.56
N HIS A 423 -13.32 8.99 -3.57
CA HIS A 423 -14.55 9.79 -3.59
C HIS A 423 -14.36 11.31 -3.41
N ARG A 424 -13.13 11.81 -3.62
CA ARG A 424 -12.84 13.26 -3.57
C ARG A 424 -13.15 13.93 -4.90
N GLY A 425 -13.74 15.12 -4.85
CA GLY A 425 -13.98 15.98 -6.01
C GLY A 425 -12.78 16.86 -6.35
N PHE A 426 -12.62 17.16 -7.63
CA PHE A 426 -11.55 17.97 -8.19
C PHE A 426 -12.08 18.83 -9.35
N ASP A 427 -11.37 19.91 -9.69
CA ASP A 427 -11.69 20.75 -10.84
C ASP A 427 -11.56 19.98 -12.17
N ALA A 428 -12.39 20.29 -13.17
CA ALA A 428 -12.39 19.63 -14.49
C ALA A 428 -11.04 19.65 -15.25
N GLY A 429 -10.05 20.42 -14.82
CA GLY A 429 -8.70 20.40 -15.39
C GLY A 429 -7.82 19.24 -14.89
N THR A 430 -8.20 18.59 -13.80
CA THR A 430 -7.45 17.51 -13.18
C THR A 430 -7.86 16.18 -13.79
N ARG A 431 -6.94 15.44 -14.41
CA ARG A 431 -7.24 14.12 -15.02
C ARG A 431 -7.02 12.94 -14.07
N TYR A 432 -6.09 13.07 -13.14
CA TYR A 432 -5.72 11.98 -12.23
C TYR A 432 -5.76 12.46 -10.78
N CYS A 433 -6.25 11.61 -9.89
CA CYS A 433 -6.32 11.87 -8.47
C CYS A 433 -4.89 12.02 -7.90
N PRO A 434 -4.56 13.13 -7.21
CA PRO A 434 -3.24 13.32 -6.60
C PRO A 434 -2.93 12.33 -5.47
N HIS A 435 -3.94 11.63 -4.94
CA HIS A 435 -3.79 10.73 -3.80
C HIS A 435 -3.50 9.29 -4.22
N ASP A 436 -4.16 8.79 -5.26
CA ASP A 436 -4.11 7.37 -5.67
C ASP A 436 -3.77 7.18 -7.16
N SER A 437 -3.57 8.29 -7.90
CA SER A 437 -3.29 8.31 -9.35
C SER A 437 -4.39 7.71 -10.24
N GLU A 438 -5.59 7.48 -9.70
CA GLU A 438 -6.74 6.98 -10.46
C GLU A 438 -7.26 8.05 -11.43
N GLU A 439 -7.77 7.64 -12.60
CA GLU A 439 -8.38 8.57 -13.55
C GLU A 439 -9.69 9.11 -12.97
N LEU A 440 -9.79 10.45 -12.91
CA LEU A 440 -10.94 11.11 -12.36
C LEU A 440 -12.09 11.05 -13.36
N VAL A 441 -13.25 10.61 -12.91
CA VAL A 441 -14.44 10.50 -13.76
C VAL A 441 -15.33 11.73 -13.59
N PRO A 442 -16.04 12.19 -14.62
CA PRO A 442 -17.04 13.24 -14.46
C PRO A 442 -18.06 12.85 -13.38
N TYR A 443 -18.45 13.80 -12.53
CA TYR A 443 -19.37 13.53 -11.40
C TYR A 443 -20.66 12.82 -11.84
N SER A 444 -21.22 13.22 -12.98
CA SER A 444 -22.41 12.57 -13.57
C SER A 444 -22.19 11.10 -13.94
N MET A 445 -20.98 10.72 -14.32
CA MET A 445 -20.63 9.33 -14.64
C MET A 445 -20.46 8.50 -13.35
N HIS A 446 -19.88 9.10 -12.31
CA HIS A 446 -19.76 8.46 -10.99
C HIS A 446 -21.13 8.20 -10.34
N GLU A 447 -22.05 9.18 -10.39
CA GLU A 447 -23.42 8.98 -9.90
C GLU A 447 -24.14 7.84 -10.64
N ALA A 448 -23.99 7.76 -11.96
CA ALA A 448 -24.62 6.69 -12.74
C ALA A 448 -24.09 5.28 -12.39
N ILE A 449 -22.83 5.18 -11.94
CA ILE A 449 -22.21 3.93 -11.47
C ILE A 449 -22.78 3.55 -10.09
N HIS A 450 -22.88 4.50 -9.16
CA HIS A 450 -23.37 4.24 -7.80
C HIS A 450 -24.90 4.03 -7.73
N GLN A 451 -25.68 4.75 -8.54
CA GLN A 451 -27.15 4.60 -8.56
C GLN A 451 -27.61 3.19 -8.95
N ARG A 452 -26.79 2.40 -9.66
CA ARG A 452 -27.12 0.99 -9.98
C ARG A 452 -26.99 0.04 -8.78
N GLY A 453 -26.32 0.45 -7.70
CA GLY A 453 -26.19 -0.34 -6.46
C GLY A 453 -27.28 -0.10 -5.42
N HIS A 454 -27.86 1.11 -5.36
CA HIS A 454 -28.70 1.57 -4.24
C HIS A 454 -30.21 1.27 -4.38
N HIS A 455 -30.64 0.45 -5.35
CA HIS A 455 -32.07 0.10 -5.52
C HIS A 455 -32.50 -1.27 -4.98
N ARG A 456 -31.67 -1.95 -4.18
CA ARG A 456 -32.20 -3.04 -3.33
C ARG A 456 -32.80 -2.46 -2.04
N ARG A 457 -34.09 -2.07 -2.14
CA ARG A 457 -34.99 -1.88 -1.00
C ARG A 457 -34.90 -3.09 -0.05
N GLY A 458 -34.68 -2.85 1.24
CA GLY A 458 -35.19 -3.82 2.22
C GLY A 458 -34.72 -3.77 3.66
N GLU A 459 -33.45 -3.48 3.97
CA GLU A 459 -32.93 -3.75 5.31
C GLU A 459 -32.36 -2.50 5.99
N LYS A 460 -33.23 -1.78 6.70
CA LYS A 460 -32.85 -0.74 7.67
C LYS A 460 -32.32 -1.42 8.93
N GLY A 461 -31.00 -1.57 9.06
CA GLY A 461 -30.37 -2.29 10.18
C GLY A 461 -29.89 -1.41 11.33
N LYS A 462 -29.91 -0.08 11.20
CA LYS A 462 -29.37 0.83 12.20
C LYS A 462 -30.42 1.81 12.75
N ILE A 463 -30.35 2.10 14.04
CA ILE A 463 -31.22 3.05 14.74
C ILE A 463 -30.39 4.11 15.47
N CYS A 464 -30.85 5.36 15.45
CA CYS A 464 -30.26 6.40 16.30
C CYS A 464 -30.70 6.22 17.75
N PRO A 465 -29.78 6.13 18.73
CA PRO A 465 -30.13 5.98 20.14
C PRO A 465 -30.81 7.23 20.73
N ALA A 466 -30.58 8.41 20.15
CA ALA A 466 -31.13 9.67 20.66
C ALA A 466 -32.56 9.95 20.16
N CYS A 467 -32.83 9.76 18.87
CA CYS A 467 -34.13 10.10 18.27
C CYS A 467 -34.93 8.90 17.72
N ALA A 468 -34.42 7.68 17.86
CA ALA A 468 -35.03 6.44 17.38
C ALA A 468 -35.32 6.37 15.87
N ALA A 469 -34.77 7.30 15.07
CA ALA A 469 -34.88 7.25 13.62
C ALA A 469 -34.08 6.06 13.06
N ARG A 470 -34.66 5.39 12.06
CA ARG A 470 -34.04 4.22 11.41
C ARG A 470 -33.34 4.63 10.12
N TYR A 471 -32.15 4.08 9.93
CA TYR A 471 -31.24 4.39 8.82
C TYR A 471 -30.81 3.11 8.11
N GLU A 472 -30.24 3.28 6.92
CA GLU A 472 -29.63 2.20 6.15
C GLU A 472 -28.32 1.73 6.80
N LEU A 473 -27.86 0.52 6.45
CA LEU A 473 -26.69 -0.11 7.08
C LEU A 473 -25.37 0.63 6.82
N ASP A 474 -25.30 1.42 5.75
CA ASP A 474 -24.15 2.23 5.34
C ASP A 474 -24.08 3.58 6.07
N ALA A 475 -25.17 4.04 6.68
CA ALA A 475 -25.16 5.22 7.53
C ALA A 475 -24.41 4.92 8.84
N THR A 476 -23.47 5.80 9.20
CA THR A 476 -22.73 5.70 10.47
C THR A 476 -23.32 6.64 11.52
N PHE A 477 -23.87 7.78 11.08
CA PHE A 477 -24.38 8.82 11.96
C PHE A 477 -25.82 9.23 11.65
N CYS A 478 -26.53 9.67 12.69
CA CYS A 478 -27.87 10.21 12.60
C CYS A 478 -27.86 11.57 11.90
N GLY A 479 -28.48 11.67 10.73
CA GLY A 479 -28.54 12.94 10.00
C GLY A 479 -29.31 14.07 10.72
N LYS A 480 -30.04 13.79 11.81
CA LYS A 480 -30.75 14.80 12.60
C LYS A 480 -29.91 15.40 13.72
N ASP A 481 -29.18 14.57 14.45
CA ASP A 481 -28.51 14.94 15.70
C ASP A 481 -27.01 14.62 15.74
N GLY A 482 -26.47 13.97 14.71
CA GLY A 482 -25.05 13.63 14.59
C GLY A 482 -24.60 12.44 15.46
N SER A 483 -25.51 11.80 16.21
CA SER A 483 -25.16 10.65 17.07
C SER A 483 -24.79 9.42 16.24
N GLU A 484 -23.84 8.62 16.73
CA GLU A 484 -23.48 7.34 16.12
C GLU A 484 -24.67 6.37 16.14
N LEU A 485 -24.92 5.71 15.02
CA LEU A 485 -26.04 4.79 14.85
C LEU A 485 -25.65 3.40 15.37
N VAL A 486 -26.57 2.76 16.10
CA VAL A 486 -26.36 1.41 16.63
C VAL A 486 -27.12 0.38 15.79
N LEU A 487 -26.51 -0.79 15.59
CA LEU A 487 -27.16 -1.93 14.94
C LEU A 487 -28.27 -2.46 15.84
N VAL A 488 -29.45 -2.68 15.27
CA VAL A 488 -30.54 -3.38 15.95
C VAL A 488 -30.44 -4.85 15.57
N ASN A 489 -30.05 -5.69 16.54
CA ASN A 489 -30.07 -7.15 16.38
C ASN A 489 -31.49 -7.69 16.24
#